data_AF-A0A7K3Y1W9-F1
#
_entry.id   AF-A0A7K3Y1W9-F1
#
_cell.length_a   1.000
_cell.length_b   1.000
_cell.length_c   1.000
_cell.angle_alpha   90.00
_cell.angle_beta   90.00
_cell.angle_gamma   90.00
#
_symmetry.space_group_name_H-M   'P 1'
#
loop_
_entity.id
_entity.type
_entity.pdbx_description
1 polymer ?
#
loop_
_entity_poly.entity_id
_entity_poly.type
_entity_poly.pdbx_seq_one_letter_code
_entity_poly.pdbx_strand_id
1 'polypeptide(L)'
;MTDRQNILRLAAVLLVFCFGVALTPVSAVESESPVTLTVAASDSTELSKTRADYVCDGVDDQVEIQAALAALPEGGMVILSDGTFNCAGVIAPAAGRTLSGQGPDETFLEFTRDGRINVDQEHVTLKGFHIRGSGYSSGVKWLGVMTVRASHAKVHEIEGTADTSIQAVYLLIHDPAVYGPVLQDIEFVNCSARDTGTYG
;
A
#
# COMPACT_ATOMS: atom_id res chain seq x y z
N MET A 1 13.18 -29.44 83.68
CA MET A 1 11.78 -29.24 83.28
C MET A 1 11.60 -27.77 82.90
N THR A 2 11.97 -27.41 81.67
CA THR A 2 11.48 -26.21 80.96
C THR A 2 11.73 -26.46 79.47
N ASP A 3 10.76 -26.04 78.68
CA ASP A 3 10.25 -26.73 77.51
C ASP A 3 10.89 -26.27 76.20
N ARG A 4 11.17 -27.23 75.32
CA ARG A 4 11.87 -27.12 74.03
C ARG A 4 10.87 -26.92 72.88
N GLN A 5 9.75 -26.23 73.14
CA GLN A 5 8.64 -26.07 72.19
C GLN A 5 8.40 -24.65 71.66
N ASN A 6 9.13 -23.61 72.10
CA ASN A 6 8.88 -22.23 71.64
C ASN A 6 9.91 -21.62 70.68
N ILE A 7 10.89 -22.40 70.20
CA ILE A 7 11.87 -21.92 69.17
C ILE A 7 11.40 -22.27 67.74
N LEU A 8 10.28 -22.98 67.59
CA LEU A 8 9.77 -23.44 66.29
C LEU A 8 8.74 -22.50 65.63
N ARG A 9 8.45 -21.31 66.20
CA ARG A 9 7.47 -20.37 65.63
C ARG A 9 8.05 -19.07 65.08
N LEU A 10 9.37 -18.94 64.97
CA LEU A 10 10.03 -17.80 64.33
C LEU A 10 10.78 -18.15 63.04
N ALA A 11 10.58 -19.36 62.50
CA ALA A 11 11.20 -19.82 61.25
C ALA A 11 10.18 -19.96 60.09
N ALA A 12 9.02 -19.30 60.17
CA ALA A 12 7.94 -19.41 59.17
C ALA A 12 7.69 -18.12 58.38
N VAL A 13 8.48 -17.05 58.58
CA VAL A 13 8.36 -15.80 57.81
C VAL A 13 9.75 -15.29 57.45
N LEU A 14 10.49 -16.06 56.68
CA LEU A 14 11.49 -15.50 55.76
C LEU A 14 11.19 -16.07 54.38
N LEU A 15 10.12 -15.50 53.84
CA LEU A 15 9.80 -15.31 52.44
C LEU A 15 10.85 -15.90 51.50
N VAL A 16 10.50 -17.05 50.93
CA VAL A 16 11.06 -17.62 49.70
C VAL A 16 11.25 -16.49 48.68
N PHE A 17 12.50 -16.05 48.49
CA PHE A 17 12.84 -15.00 47.54
C PHE A 17 14.17 -15.33 46.87
N CYS A 18 14.28 -16.48 46.18
CA CYS A 18 15.46 -16.80 45.38
C CYS A 18 15.27 -17.93 44.33
N PHE A 19 14.06 -18.19 43.84
CA PHE A 19 13.90 -19.08 42.68
C PHE A 19 12.85 -18.53 41.72
N GLY A 20 13.30 -18.04 40.58
CA GLY A 20 12.43 -17.61 39.49
C GLY A 20 12.98 -16.48 38.65
N VAL A 21 14.24 -16.53 38.22
CA VAL A 21 14.60 -15.81 36.98
C VAL A 21 13.95 -16.60 35.86
N ALA A 22 12.69 -16.27 35.56
CA ALA A 22 12.02 -16.74 34.37
C ALA A 22 12.76 -16.14 33.17
N LEU A 23 13.55 -16.96 32.50
CA LEU A 23 13.98 -16.72 31.13
C LEU A 23 12.72 -16.76 30.27
N THR A 24 12.02 -15.62 30.15
CA THR A 24 11.04 -15.47 29.08
C THR A 24 11.84 -15.50 27.78
N PRO A 25 11.49 -16.34 26.80
CA PRO A 25 12.10 -16.21 25.50
C PRO A 25 11.80 -14.80 25.01
N VAL A 26 12.85 -14.00 24.77
CA VAL A 26 12.76 -12.87 23.86
C VAL A 26 12.35 -13.51 22.54
N SER A 27 11.08 -13.39 22.18
CA SER A 27 10.67 -13.63 20.80
C SER A 27 11.44 -12.63 19.98
N ALA A 28 12.46 -13.11 19.26
CA ALA A 28 12.98 -12.38 18.13
C ALA A 28 11.78 -12.10 17.24
N VAL A 29 11.46 -10.81 17.05
CA VAL A 29 10.52 -10.41 16.01
C VAL A 29 11.23 -10.80 14.72
N GLU A 30 10.88 -11.97 14.19
CA GLU A 30 11.32 -12.39 12.89
C GLU A 30 10.75 -11.36 11.92
N SER A 31 11.61 -10.49 11.40
CA SER A 31 11.26 -9.57 10.32
C SER A 31 11.03 -10.41 9.09
N GLU A 32 9.87 -11.08 9.00
CA GLU A 32 9.44 -11.71 7.77
C GLU A 32 9.44 -10.62 6.70
N SER A 33 10.18 -10.88 5.62
CA SER A 33 10.16 -9.97 4.48
C SER A 33 8.73 -9.91 3.94
N PRO A 34 8.22 -8.72 3.60
CA PRO A 34 6.83 -8.60 3.17
C PRO A 34 6.56 -9.51 1.97
N VAL A 35 5.44 -10.23 2.01
CA VAL A 35 4.99 -11.08 0.90
C VAL A 35 4.90 -10.21 -0.35
N THR A 36 5.51 -10.69 -1.44
CA THR A 36 5.57 -9.97 -2.71
C THR A 36 4.90 -10.81 -3.78
N LEU A 37 3.97 -10.20 -4.52
CA LEU A 37 3.37 -10.76 -5.73
C LEU A 37 3.74 -9.89 -6.93
N THR A 38 3.84 -10.50 -8.10
CA THR A 38 4.27 -9.87 -9.34
C THR A 38 3.16 -9.90 -10.38
N VAL A 39 2.94 -8.79 -11.06
CA VAL A 39 1.94 -8.64 -12.13
C VAL A 39 2.67 -8.17 -13.39
N ALA A 40 2.61 -8.95 -14.45
CA ALA A 40 3.23 -8.61 -15.72
C ALA A 40 2.22 -7.98 -16.68
N ALA A 41 2.58 -6.84 -17.29
CA ALA A 41 1.85 -6.26 -18.42
C ALA A 41 1.88 -7.21 -19.62
N SER A 42 0.87 -7.12 -20.50
CA SER A 42 0.75 -7.99 -21.66
C SER A 42 1.88 -7.79 -22.70
N ASP A 43 2.39 -6.55 -22.78
CA ASP A 43 3.50 -6.11 -23.65
C ASP A 43 4.87 -6.15 -22.96
N SER A 44 4.95 -6.63 -21.72
CA SER A 44 6.22 -6.83 -21.00
C SER A 44 7.07 -7.95 -21.59
N THR A 45 8.33 -8.04 -21.16
CA THR A 45 9.22 -9.11 -21.61
C THR A 45 8.66 -10.52 -21.34
N GLU A 46 8.99 -11.50 -22.20
CA GLU A 46 8.62 -12.91 -21.97
C GLU A 46 9.14 -13.44 -20.62
N LEU A 47 10.28 -12.94 -20.16
CA LEU A 47 10.83 -13.30 -18.85
C LEU A 47 9.97 -12.76 -17.71
N SER A 48 9.52 -11.50 -17.81
CA SER A 48 8.59 -10.87 -16.87
C SER A 48 7.30 -11.69 -16.80
N LYS A 49 6.67 -11.99 -17.95
CA LYS A 49 5.42 -12.78 -18.00
C LYS A 49 5.58 -14.20 -17.45
N THR A 50 6.67 -14.90 -17.76
CA THR A 50 6.88 -16.29 -17.30
C THR A 50 7.09 -16.38 -15.79
N ARG A 51 7.62 -15.31 -15.17
CA ARG A 51 7.92 -15.27 -13.73
C ARG A 51 6.80 -14.66 -12.91
N ALA A 52 5.82 -14.02 -13.54
CA ALA A 52 4.79 -13.29 -12.85
C ALA A 52 3.76 -14.22 -12.20
N ASP A 53 3.27 -13.82 -11.05
CA ASP A 53 2.15 -14.50 -10.38
C ASP A 53 0.83 -14.24 -11.13
N TYR A 54 0.72 -13.07 -11.77
CA TYR A 54 -0.39 -12.65 -12.62
C TYR A 54 0.13 -12.09 -13.95
N VAL A 55 -0.53 -12.42 -15.05
CA VAL A 55 -0.20 -11.88 -16.37
C VAL A 55 -1.45 -11.22 -16.94
N CYS A 56 -1.33 -9.93 -17.21
CA CYS A 56 -2.37 -9.11 -17.83
C CYS A 56 -2.57 -9.49 -19.29
N ASP A 57 -3.78 -9.30 -19.80
CA ASP A 57 -4.11 -9.48 -21.22
C ASP A 57 -4.09 -8.16 -22.01
N GLY A 58 -3.92 -7.02 -21.33
CA GLY A 58 -3.88 -5.69 -21.91
C GLY A 58 -5.25 -5.02 -21.97
N VAL A 59 -6.27 -5.58 -21.35
CA VAL A 59 -7.64 -5.03 -21.29
C VAL A 59 -8.16 -5.10 -19.87
N ASP A 60 -8.53 -3.96 -19.31
CA ASP A 60 -9.09 -3.88 -17.96
C ASP A 60 -8.14 -4.46 -16.89
N ASP A 61 -6.83 -4.21 -17.06
CA ASP A 61 -5.73 -4.80 -16.27
C ASP A 61 -5.79 -4.45 -14.76
N GLN A 62 -6.65 -3.50 -14.37
CA GLN A 62 -6.95 -3.26 -12.96
C GLN A 62 -7.51 -4.52 -12.28
N VAL A 63 -8.10 -5.46 -13.02
CA VAL A 63 -8.66 -6.71 -12.47
C VAL A 63 -7.54 -7.58 -11.90
N GLU A 64 -6.48 -7.83 -12.67
CA GLU A 64 -5.31 -8.61 -12.24
C GLU A 64 -4.56 -7.90 -11.12
N ILE A 65 -4.36 -6.58 -11.24
CA ILE A 65 -3.69 -5.78 -10.21
C ILE A 65 -4.48 -5.84 -8.89
N GLN A 66 -5.80 -5.69 -8.93
CA GLN A 66 -6.64 -5.74 -7.74
C GLN A 66 -6.71 -7.14 -7.14
N ALA A 67 -6.68 -8.20 -7.97
CA ALA A 67 -6.62 -9.57 -7.52
C ALA A 67 -5.29 -9.86 -6.79
N ALA A 68 -4.17 -9.39 -7.32
CA ALA A 68 -2.86 -9.48 -6.66
C ALA A 68 -2.84 -8.72 -5.33
N LEU A 69 -3.33 -7.48 -5.30
CA LEU A 69 -3.44 -6.69 -4.06
C LEU A 69 -4.31 -7.35 -3.00
N ALA A 70 -5.39 -8.02 -3.41
CA ALA A 70 -6.32 -8.72 -2.51
C ALA A 70 -5.75 -10.03 -1.95
N ALA A 71 -4.81 -10.67 -2.65
CA ALA A 71 -4.15 -11.90 -2.22
C ALA A 71 -3.06 -11.66 -1.16
N LEU A 72 -2.65 -10.40 -0.94
CA LEU A 72 -1.59 -10.06 -0.01
C LEU A 72 -2.06 -10.02 1.45
N PRO A 73 -1.23 -10.50 2.39
CA PRO A 73 -1.38 -10.16 3.80
C PRO A 73 -1.16 -8.65 4.03
N GLU A 74 -1.43 -8.21 5.25
CA GLU A 74 -1.07 -6.85 5.67
C GLU A 74 0.45 -6.62 5.52
N GLY A 75 0.84 -5.44 5.05
CA GLY A 75 2.24 -5.11 4.76
C GLY A 75 2.79 -5.69 3.44
N GLY A 76 2.00 -6.46 2.69
CA GLY A 76 2.43 -7.05 1.42
C GLY A 76 2.62 -6.04 0.29
N MET A 77 3.29 -6.49 -0.77
CA MET A 77 3.68 -5.70 -1.93
C MET A 77 3.27 -6.34 -3.25
N VAL A 78 2.72 -5.55 -4.17
CA VAL A 78 2.63 -5.91 -5.60
C VAL A 78 3.74 -5.19 -6.36
N ILE A 79 4.49 -5.93 -7.18
CA ILE A 79 5.45 -5.40 -8.15
C ILE A 79 4.86 -5.53 -9.55
N LEU A 80 4.70 -4.41 -10.23
CA LEU A 80 4.32 -4.33 -11.64
C LEU A 80 5.58 -4.43 -12.50
N SER A 81 5.50 -5.17 -13.60
CA SER A 81 6.58 -5.26 -14.58
C SER A 81 6.78 -3.94 -15.36
N ASP A 82 7.78 -3.95 -16.23
CA ASP A 82 7.83 -3.07 -17.40
C ASP A 82 6.56 -3.23 -18.26
N GLY A 83 6.23 -2.21 -19.05
CA GLY A 83 5.12 -2.25 -20.00
C GLY A 83 3.90 -1.44 -19.60
N THR A 84 2.80 -1.66 -20.32
CA THR A 84 1.58 -0.86 -20.27
C THR A 84 0.42 -1.64 -19.67
N PHE A 85 -0.15 -1.10 -18.59
CA PHE A 85 -1.35 -1.59 -17.93
C PHE A 85 -2.54 -0.72 -18.33
N ASN A 86 -3.47 -1.27 -19.11
CA ASN A 86 -4.65 -0.56 -19.62
C ASN A 86 -5.80 -0.72 -18.63
N CYS A 87 -6.05 0.32 -17.85
CA CYS A 87 -7.01 0.29 -16.75
C CYS A 87 -8.24 1.15 -17.07
N ALA A 88 -9.42 0.56 -17.05
CA ALA A 88 -10.68 1.31 -17.15
C ALA A 88 -11.54 1.26 -15.89
N GLY A 89 -11.03 0.59 -14.86
CA GLY A 89 -11.63 0.53 -13.54
C GLY A 89 -10.73 1.17 -12.47
N VAL A 90 -11.17 1.04 -11.23
CA VAL A 90 -10.48 1.63 -10.08
C VAL A 90 -9.51 0.63 -9.48
N ILE A 91 -8.27 1.07 -9.23
CA ILE A 91 -7.32 0.38 -8.35
C ILE A 91 -7.45 1.01 -6.96
N ALA A 92 -7.74 0.18 -5.96
CA ALA A 92 -7.92 0.59 -4.57
C ALA A 92 -7.15 -0.36 -3.63
N PRO A 93 -5.88 -0.04 -3.30
CA PRO A 93 -5.12 -0.84 -2.34
C PRO A 93 -5.76 -0.82 -0.95
N ALA A 94 -5.73 -1.96 -0.25
CA ALA A 94 -6.12 -2.03 1.16
C ALA A 94 -5.05 -1.39 2.06
N ALA A 95 -5.36 -1.22 3.35
CA ALA A 95 -4.44 -0.58 4.31
C ALA A 95 -3.07 -1.26 4.35
N GLY A 96 -1.98 -0.50 4.39
CA GLY A 96 -0.63 -1.04 4.50
C GLY A 96 -0.11 -1.79 3.26
N ARG A 97 -0.80 -1.73 2.11
CA ARG A 97 -0.34 -2.38 0.87
C ARG A 97 0.60 -1.46 0.11
N THR A 98 1.59 -2.08 -0.55
CA THR A 98 2.47 -1.39 -1.49
C THR A 98 2.16 -1.80 -2.93
N LEU A 99 2.06 -0.84 -3.83
CA LEU A 99 2.07 -1.05 -5.28
C LEU A 99 3.32 -0.36 -5.85
N SER A 100 4.22 -1.13 -6.45
CA SER A 100 5.49 -0.64 -6.99
C SER A 100 5.62 -0.99 -8.47
N GLY A 101 6.05 -0.05 -9.30
CA GLY A 101 6.55 -0.33 -10.66
C GLY A 101 8.07 -0.34 -10.71
N GLN A 102 8.63 -0.41 -11.92
CA GLN A 102 10.07 -0.42 -12.19
C GLN A 102 10.66 0.98 -12.49
N GLY A 103 9.81 2.02 -12.46
CA GLY A 103 10.16 3.40 -12.73
C GLY A 103 9.12 4.08 -13.64
N PRO A 104 9.02 5.41 -13.62
CA PRO A 104 8.07 6.15 -14.47
C PRO A 104 8.37 6.04 -15.97
N ASP A 105 9.58 5.66 -16.36
CA ASP A 105 9.94 5.44 -17.77
C ASP A 105 9.77 3.97 -18.21
N GLU A 106 9.37 3.07 -17.31
CA GLU A 106 9.34 1.62 -17.55
C GLU A 106 7.95 1.01 -17.33
N THR A 107 7.22 1.45 -16.29
CA THR A 107 5.88 0.94 -15.95
C THR A 107 4.82 2.03 -16.16
N PHE A 108 3.86 1.79 -17.06
CA PHE A 108 2.82 2.76 -17.43
C PHE A 108 1.43 2.26 -17.04
N LEU A 109 0.69 3.03 -16.25
CA LEU A 109 -0.71 2.79 -15.95
C LEU A 109 -1.58 3.78 -16.73
N GLU A 110 -2.29 3.28 -17.74
CA GLU A 110 -3.11 4.04 -18.65
C GLU A 110 -4.57 3.96 -18.23
N PHE A 111 -5.08 5.05 -17.65
CA PHE A 111 -6.44 5.13 -17.15
C PHE A 111 -7.40 5.78 -18.15
N THR A 112 -8.46 5.05 -18.49
CA THR A 112 -9.54 5.48 -19.40
C THR A 112 -10.91 5.21 -18.81
N ARG A 113 -12.00 5.76 -19.38
CA ARG A 113 -13.40 5.43 -19.02
C ARG A 113 -13.67 5.45 -17.50
N ASP A 114 -13.15 6.45 -16.82
CA ASP A 114 -13.24 6.65 -15.36
C ASP A 114 -12.32 5.78 -14.49
N GLY A 115 -11.41 5.01 -15.09
CA GLY A 115 -10.35 4.31 -14.37
C GLY A 115 -9.44 5.28 -13.60
N ARG A 116 -8.94 4.86 -12.44
CA ARG A 116 -8.13 5.72 -11.54
C ARG A 116 -7.53 4.93 -10.39
N ILE A 117 -6.66 5.57 -9.61
CA ILE A 117 -6.21 5.06 -8.32
C ILE A 117 -6.89 5.82 -7.19
N ASN A 118 -7.47 5.08 -6.24
CA ASN A 118 -8.01 5.63 -5.00
C ASN A 118 -7.17 5.15 -3.80
N VAL A 119 -6.61 6.09 -3.05
CA VAL A 119 -5.92 5.82 -1.78
C VAL A 119 -6.84 6.19 -0.63
N ASP A 120 -7.71 5.25 -0.28
CA ASP A 120 -8.79 5.42 0.70
C ASP A 120 -8.50 4.71 2.03
N GLN A 121 -7.33 4.07 2.14
CA GLN A 121 -6.90 3.31 3.30
C GLN A 121 -5.52 3.78 3.75
N GLU A 122 -5.25 3.68 5.06
CA GLU A 122 -4.01 4.19 5.66
C GLU A 122 -2.80 3.34 5.26
N HIS A 123 -1.61 3.95 5.32
CA HIS A 123 -0.33 3.28 5.11
C HIS A 123 -0.16 2.65 3.71
N VAL A 124 -0.96 3.05 2.73
CA VAL A 124 -0.76 2.67 1.34
C VAL A 124 0.48 3.35 0.79
N THR A 125 1.34 2.58 0.12
CA THR A 125 2.51 3.10 -0.60
C THR A 125 2.37 2.83 -2.09
N LEU A 126 2.50 3.88 -2.89
CA LEU A 126 2.50 3.85 -4.35
C LEU A 126 3.85 4.37 -4.83
N LYS A 127 4.55 3.60 -5.67
CA LYS A 127 5.89 3.99 -6.09
C LYS A 127 6.28 3.57 -7.52
N GLY A 128 7.01 4.44 -8.22
CA GLY A 128 7.87 4.04 -9.34
C GLY A 128 7.11 3.64 -10.60
N PHE A 129 6.13 4.43 -11.03
CA PHE A 129 5.40 4.20 -12.27
C PHE A 129 4.83 5.50 -12.83
N HIS A 130 4.44 5.49 -14.09
CA HIS A 130 3.71 6.57 -14.74
C HIS A 130 2.21 6.35 -14.60
N ILE A 131 1.45 7.42 -14.36
CA ILE A 131 -0.01 7.40 -14.50
C ILE A 131 -0.45 8.35 -15.61
N ARG A 132 -1.37 7.90 -16.46
CA ARG A 132 -1.98 8.76 -17.46
C ARG A 132 -3.49 8.66 -17.40
N GLY A 133 -4.16 9.81 -17.35
CA GLY A 133 -5.61 9.87 -17.37
C GLY A 133 -6.16 10.43 -18.68
N SER A 134 -7.16 9.78 -19.28
CA SER A 134 -7.89 10.36 -20.41
C SER A 134 -9.34 9.87 -20.54
N GLY A 135 -10.17 10.65 -21.22
CA GLY A 135 -11.53 10.25 -21.60
C GLY A 135 -12.48 9.97 -20.43
N TYR A 136 -12.36 10.75 -19.35
CA TYR A 136 -13.25 10.69 -18.19
C TYR A 136 -14.62 11.29 -18.47
N SER A 137 -15.63 10.72 -17.82
CA SER A 137 -17.00 11.20 -17.82
C SER A 137 -17.17 12.40 -16.89
N SER A 138 -18.21 13.19 -17.14
CA SER A 138 -18.53 14.36 -16.31
C SER A 138 -18.89 14.01 -14.86
N GLY A 139 -19.18 12.75 -14.55
CA GLY A 139 -19.57 12.26 -13.23
C GLY A 139 -18.39 11.97 -12.28
N VAL A 140 -17.15 12.01 -12.79
CA VAL A 140 -15.94 11.81 -11.98
C VAL A 140 -14.90 12.92 -12.19
N LYS A 141 -15.23 13.92 -13.03
CA LYS A 141 -14.32 15.00 -13.42
C LYS A 141 -13.78 15.85 -12.26
N TRP A 142 -14.30 15.69 -11.05
CA TRP A 142 -13.87 16.37 -9.83
C TRP A 142 -12.83 15.58 -9.03
N LEU A 143 -12.46 14.38 -9.48
CA LEU A 143 -11.42 13.53 -8.91
C LEU A 143 -10.09 13.73 -9.64
N GLY A 144 -9.02 13.13 -9.11
CA GLY A 144 -7.74 13.00 -9.80
C GLY A 144 -7.58 11.66 -10.51
N VAL A 145 -6.61 11.57 -11.43
CA VAL A 145 -6.10 10.28 -11.94
C VAL A 145 -5.66 9.40 -10.75
N MET A 146 -5.01 10.03 -9.77
CA MET A 146 -4.82 9.50 -8.43
C MET A 146 -5.52 10.41 -7.42
N THR A 147 -6.40 9.83 -6.60
CA THR A 147 -7.07 10.53 -5.49
C THR A 147 -6.62 9.96 -4.15
N VAL A 148 -6.00 10.79 -3.32
CA VAL A 148 -5.57 10.45 -1.95
C VAL A 148 -6.57 11.03 -0.95
N ARG A 149 -7.13 10.15 -0.11
CA ARG A 149 -8.14 10.49 0.90
C ARG A 149 -7.81 10.01 2.29
N ALA A 150 -6.86 9.08 2.46
CA ALA A 150 -6.46 8.55 3.76
C ALA A 150 -5.06 9.01 4.19
N SER A 151 -4.83 9.05 5.50
CA SER A 151 -3.56 9.44 6.12
C SER A 151 -2.45 8.42 5.91
N HIS A 152 -1.22 8.84 6.18
CA HIS A 152 -0.03 7.99 6.12
C HIS A 152 0.24 7.39 4.72
N ALA A 153 -0.35 7.98 3.69
CA ALA A 153 -0.15 7.59 2.30
C ALA A 153 1.22 8.09 1.80
N LYS A 154 1.89 7.24 1.02
CA LYS A 154 3.19 7.52 0.43
C LYS A 154 3.10 7.43 -1.09
N VAL A 155 3.37 8.53 -1.78
CA VAL A 155 3.34 8.61 -3.25
C VAL A 155 4.73 9.04 -3.71
N HIS A 156 5.52 8.09 -4.22
CA HIS A 156 6.95 8.29 -4.48
C HIS A 156 7.33 8.00 -5.92
N GLU A 157 8.16 8.82 -6.56
CA GLU A 157 8.76 8.48 -7.86
C GLU A 157 7.70 8.16 -8.93
N ILE A 158 6.60 8.93 -8.94
CA ILE A 158 5.51 8.79 -9.91
C ILE A 158 5.50 10.04 -10.78
N GLU A 159 5.51 9.84 -12.09
CA GLU A 159 5.16 10.88 -13.07
C GLU A 159 3.69 10.71 -13.46
N GLY A 160 2.97 11.81 -13.66
CA GLY A 160 1.58 11.76 -14.05
C GLY A 160 1.19 12.79 -15.09
N THR A 161 0.32 12.38 -16.01
CA THR A 161 -0.23 13.21 -17.09
C THR A 161 -1.74 13.04 -17.21
N ALA A 162 -2.43 14.02 -17.79
CA ALA A 162 -3.87 13.94 -18.00
C ALA A 162 -4.36 14.80 -19.17
N ASP A 163 -5.43 14.36 -19.83
CA ASP A 163 -6.17 15.24 -20.72
C ASP A 163 -7.10 16.19 -19.93
N THR A 164 -7.88 17.00 -20.64
CA THR A 164 -8.78 17.99 -20.02
C THR A 164 -10.05 17.40 -19.38
N SER A 165 -10.22 16.07 -19.38
CA SER A 165 -11.47 15.43 -18.94
C SER A 165 -11.53 15.15 -17.43
N ILE A 166 -10.40 15.24 -16.73
CA ILE A 166 -10.27 15.01 -15.28
C ILE A 166 -9.82 16.29 -14.54
N GLN A 167 -10.08 16.38 -13.24
CA GLN A 167 -9.74 17.59 -12.47
C GLN A 167 -8.24 17.75 -12.35
N ALA A 168 -7.53 16.69 -11.97
CA ALA A 168 -6.12 16.79 -11.65
C ALA A 168 -5.40 15.48 -11.96
N VAL A 169 -4.08 15.53 -12.08
CA VAL A 169 -3.24 14.33 -12.05
C VAL A 169 -3.26 13.76 -10.63
N TYR A 170 -2.80 14.53 -9.63
CA TYR A 170 -2.88 14.17 -8.23
C TYR A 170 -3.94 15.01 -7.53
N LEU A 171 -4.81 14.37 -6.76
CA LEU A 171 -5.78 15.07 -5.92
C LEU A 171 -5.70 14.58 -4.48
N LEU A 172 -5.29 15.47 -3.58
CA LEU A 172 -5.42 15.27 -2.14
C LEU A 172 -6.72 15.92 -1.67
N ILE A 173 -7.63 15.13 -1.11
CA ILE A 173 -8.93 15.61 -0.64
C ILE A 173 -9.33 14.96 0.68
N HIS A 174 -9.81 15.76 1.63
CA HIS A 174 -10.45 15.25 2.84
C HIS A 174 -11.95 15.10 2.57
N ASP A 175 -12.41 13.84 2.49
CA ASP A 175 -13.81 13.48 2.32
C ASP A 175 -14.27 12.64 3.52
N PRO A 176 -14.96 13.23 4.50
CA PRO A 176 -15.40 12.53 5.71
C PRO A 176 -16.37 11.35 5.45
N ALA A 177 -16.98 11.28 4.26
CA ALA A 177 -17.83 10.14 3.89
C ALA A 177 -17.01 8.92 3.45
N VAL A 178 -15.75 9.11 3.06
CA VAL A 178 -14.82 8.06 2.63
C VAL A 178 -13.78 7.77 3.73
N TYR A 179 -13.18 8.81 4.28
CA TYR A 179 -12.18 8.75 5.35
C TYR A 179 -12.48 9.85 6.38
N GLY A 180 -13.03 9.42 7.52
CA GLY A 180 -13.48 10.31 8.59
C GLY A 180 -12.38 10.92 9.49
N PRO A 181 -11.24 10.26 9.75
CA PRO A 181 -10.17 10.85 10.56
C PRO A 181 -9.54 12.10 9.91
N VAL A 182 -8.79 12.85 10.71
CA VAL A 182 -7.98 13.96 10.20
C VAL A 182 -6.97 13.44 9.21
N LEU A 183 -6.88 14.11 8.06
CA LEU A 183 -5.93 13.80 7.01
C LEU A 183 -4.54 14.35 7.38
N GLN A 184 -3.57 13.45 7.59
CA GLN A 184 -2.22 13.80 8.06
C GLN A 184 -1.15 12.83 7.52
N ASP A 185 0.12 13.24 7.66
CA ASP A 185 1.30 12.42 7.38
C ASP A 185 1.34 11.83 5.96
N ILE A 186 0.98 12.65 4.98
CA ILE A 186 1.00 12.27 3.56
C ILE A 186 2.26 12.84 2.92
N GLU A 187 2.90 12.03 2.08
CA GLU A 187 4.10 12.42 1.36
C GLU A 187 3.97 12.22 -0.15
N PHE A 188 4.37 13.26 -0.88
CA PHE A 188 4.67 13.23 -2.30
C PHE A 188 6.15 13.51 -2.46
N VAL A 189 6.92 12.52 -2.92
CA VAL A 189 8.39 12.60 -3.01
C VAL A 189 8.83 12.21 -4.40
N ASN A 190 9.61 13.07 -5.06
CA ASN A 190 10.06 12.86 -6.44
C ASN A 190 8.91 12.60 -7.42
N CYS A 191 7.76 13.24 -7.22
CA CYS A 191 6.63 13.18 -8.13
C CYS A 191 6.64 14.36 -9.09
N SER A 192 6.12 14.16 -10.30
CA SER A 192 5.90 15.24 -11.26
C SER A 192 4.54 15.10 -11.95
N ALA A 193 3.80 16.20 -12.00
CA ALA A 193 2.64 16.34 -12.87
C ALA A 193 3.06 17.14 -14.11
N ARG A 194 2.90 16.57 -15.29
CA ARG A 194 3.21 17.20 -16.59
C ARG A 194 2.00 17.08 -17.50
N ASP A 195 1.92 17.94 -18.51
CA ASP A 195 0.89 17.87 -19.56
C ASP A 195 -0.50 17.53 -19.01
N THR A 196 -0.94 18.29 -18.00
CA THR A 196 -2.02 17.87 -17.08
C THR A 196 -3.42 18.16 -17.62
N GLY A 197 -3.55 18.93 -18.70
CA GLY A 197 -4.83 19.39 -19.26
C GLY A 197 -5.58 20.40 -18.39
N THR A 198 -5.55 20.22 -17.07
CA THR A 198 -6.24 21.00 -16.03
C THR A 198 -5.28 21.32 -14.88
N TYR A 199 -5.28 20.54 -13.80
CA TYR A 199 -4.44 20.74 -12.60
C TYR A 199 -3.46 19.57 -12.42
N GLY A 200 -2.32 19.85 -11.77
CA GLY A 200 -1.29 18.86 -11.47
C GLY A 200 -1.43 18.29 -10.08
#